data_AF-A0AAE1JHI7-F1
#
_entry.id   AF-A0AAE1JHI7-F1
#
_cell.length_a   1.000
_cell.length_b   1.000
_cell.length_c   1.000
_cell.angle_alpha   90.00
_cell.angle_beta   90.00
_cell.angle_gamma   90.00
#
_symmetry.space_group_name_H-M   'P 1'
#
loop_
_entity.id
_entity.type
_entity.pdbx_description
1 polymer ?
#
loop_
_entity_poly.entity_id
_entity_poly.type
_entity_poly.pdbx_seq_one_letter_code
_entity_poly.pdbx_strand_id
1 'polypeptide(L)'
;MSGAELIGIISGIIAIVDASLKIYEAAADASGLPRAFRNVIARLPVIQDTLEAAKDALEEEEEEGKHELSRVKFREALAKILESCYDKATALNKTLKAVMPTQGASKAKRYVKAIKMIPAADKIESLMNGILHDLHVLAANHSVKSATRSQIKDLMDITKKDDKRECVRIGHRATISLYNAGKGSQYIYEGQGNQNVSMGGIQFNGSSTAPLYIGMIR
;
A
#
# COMPACT_ATOMS: atom_id res chain seq x y z
N MET A 1 -5.58 -25.79 17.41
CA MET A 1 -4.36 -25.12 17.86
C MET A 1 -4.39 -24.87 19.37
N SER A 2 -3.25 -24.99 20.04
CA SER A 2 -3.02 -24.66 21.45
C SER A 2 -2.84 -23.14 21.65
N GLY A 3 -2.82 -22.69 22.91
CA GLY A 3 -2.52 -21.28 23.26
C GLY A 3 -1.14 -20.86 22.78
N ALA A 4 -0.11 -21.64 23.14
CA ALA A 4 1.26 -21.47 22.64
C ALA A 4 1.38 -21.38 21.11
N GLU A 5 0.62 -22.19 20.34
CA GLU A 5 0.63 -22.10 18.87
C GLU A 5 0.07 -20.75 18.38
N LEU A 6 -0.98 -20.22 19.01
CA LEU A 6 -1.58 -18.93 18.64
C LEU A 6 -0.65 -17.76 18.99
N ILE A 7 0.01 -17.81 20.16
CA ILE A 7 1.06 -16.86 20.58
C ILE A 7 2.22 -16.86 19.56
N GLY A 8 2.61 -18.04 19.09
CA GLY A 8 3.62 -18.21 18.03
C GLY A 8 3.22 -17.51 16.72
N ILE A 9 1.97 -17.67 16.28
CA ILE A 9 1.48 -16.96 15.08
C ILE A 9 1.52 -15.44 15.29
N ILE A 10 1.00 -14.93 16.40
CA ILE A 10 0.99 -13.49 16.70
C ILE A 10 2.41 -12.92 16.67
N SER A 11 3.36 -13.60 17.31
CA SER A 11 4.78 -13.22 17.29
C SER A 11 5.35 -13.19 15.87
N GLY A 12 4.95 -14.15 15.03
CA GLY A 12 5.30 -14.16 13.60
C GLY A 12 4.73 -12.97 12.83
N ILE A 13 3.47 -12.58 13.09
CA ILE A 13 2.84 -11.41 12.47
C ILE A 13 3.59 -10.13 12.87
N ILE A 14 3.91 -9.96 14.15
CA ILE A 14 4.67 -8.81 14.67
C ILE A 14 6.02 -8.69 13.95
N ALA A 15 6.76 -9.80 13.83
CA ALA A 15 8.04 -9.80 13.12
C ALA A 15 7.93 -9.38 11.64
N ILE A 16 6.82 -9.74 10.97
CA ILE A 16 6.55 -9.34 9.58
C ILE A 16 6.19 -7.85 9.49
N VAL A 17 5.42 -7.33 10.44
CA VAL A 17 5.07 -5.91 10.56
C VAL A 17 6.34 -5.07 10.76
N ASP A 18 7.21 -5.47 11.69
CA ASP A 18 8.53 -4.85 11.92
C ASP A 18 9.40 -4.85 10.66
N ALA A 19 9.47 -6.00 9.97
CA ALA A 19 10.21 -6.10 8.72
C ALA A 19 9.64 -5.16 7.63
N SER A 20 8.32 -4.94 7.64
CA SER A 20 7.65 -4.02 6.71
C SER A 20 7.97 -2.55 7.03
N LEU A 21 7.97 -2.18 8.32
CA LEU A 21 8.39 -0.85 8.78
C LEU A 21 9.83 -0.54 8.37
N LYS A 22 10.76 -1.48 8.57
CA LYS A 22 12.17 -1.30 8.17
C LYS A 22 12.36 -1.09 6.66
N ILE A 23 11.55 -1.75 5.82
CA ILE A 23 11.57 -1.53 4.37
C ILE A 23 11.14 -0.10 4.03
N TYR A 24 10.15 0.41 4.76
CA TYR A 24 9.67 1.77 4.59
C TYR A 24 10.70 2.82 5.01
N GLU A 25 11.29 2.67 6.19
CA GLU A 25 12.32 3.59 6.70
C GLU A 25 13.52 3.66 5.74
N ALA A 26 13.98 2.50 5.25
CA ALA A 26 15.08 2.43 4.28
C ALA A 26 14.75 3.08 2.92
N ALA A 27 13.46 3.26 2.61
CA ALA A 27 12.99 3.91 1.38
C ALA A 27 12.55 5.36 1.60
N ALA A 28 12.39 5.84 2.84
CA ALA A 28 11.97 7.20 3.16
C ALA A 28 12.98 8.27 2.70
N ASP A 29 14.25 7.89 2.55
CA ASP A 29 15.29 8.69 1.87
C ASP A 29 14.97 8.94 0.38
N ALA A 30 13.99 8.24 -0.20
CA ALA A 30 13.49 8.45 -1.56
C ALA A 30 12.22 9.31 -1.54
N SER A 31 12.39 10.61 -1.65
CA SER A 31 11.30 11.56 -1.90
C SER A 31 10.42 11.09 -3.08
N GLY A 32 9.13 10.82 -2.82
CA GLY A 32 8.16 10.45 -3.87
C GLY A 32 7.23 9.25 -3.60
N LEU A 33 7.16 8.72 -2.37
CA LEU A 33 6.24 7.61 -2.07
C LEU A 33 4.75 7.98 -2.27
N PRO A 34 3.96 7.15 -2.98
CA PRO A 34 2.53 7.40 -3.18
C PRO A 34 1.77 7.47 -1.84
N ARG A 35 0.62 8.16 -1.82
CA ARG A 35 -0.17 8.39 -0.60
C ARG A 35 -0.56 7.09 0.12
N ALA A 36 -0.94 6.05 -0.62
CA ALA A 36 -1.30 4.74 -0.05
C ALA A 36 -0.20 4.16 0.84
N PHE A 37 1.07 4.33 0.45
CA PHE A 37 2.23 3.87 1.21
C PHE A 37 2.38 4.64 2.53
N ARG A 38 2.15 5.96 2.52
CA ARG A 38 2.17 6.79 3.75
C ARG A 38 1.04 6.42 4.71
N ASN A 39 -0.16 6.18 4.19
CA ASN A 39 -1.30 5.73 4.99
C ASN A 39 -1.02 4.38 5.65
N VAL A 40 -0.40 3.45 4.93
CA VAL A 40 0.02 2.15 5.45
C VAL A 40 1.04 2.28 6.58
N ILE A 41 2.09 3.10 6.40
CA ILE A 41 3.11 3.31 7.44
C ILE A 41 2.47 3.82 8.74
N ALA A 42 1.58 4.81 8.65
CA ALA A 42 0.94 5.40 9.82
C ALA A 42 0.08 4.39 10.63
N ARG A 43 -0.33 3.28 10.01
CA ARG A 43 -1.20 2.25 10.63
C ARG A 43 -0.42 1.08 11.23
N LEU A 44 0.80 0.82 10.76
CA LEU A 44 1.61 -0.32 11.21
C LEU A 44 1.90 -0.32 12.73
N PRO A 45 2.19 0.83 13.38
CA PRO A 45 2.39 0.85 14.83
C PRO A 45 1.15 0.41 15.62
N VAL A 46 -0.04 0.84 15.20
CA VAL A 46 -1.29 0.47 15.91
C VAL A 46 -1.60 -1.02 15.74
N ILE A 47 -1.26 -1.59 14.59
CA ILE A 47 -1.34 -3.04 14.36
C ILE A 47 -0.43 -3.79 15.33
N GLN A 48 0.80 -3.31 15.50
CA GLN A 48 1.77 -3.90 16.41
C GLN A 48 1.27 -3.86 17.86
N ASP A 49 0.81 -2.70 18.34
CA ASP A 49 0.28 -2.54 19.70
C ASP A 49 -0.93 -3.47 19.95
N THR A 50 -1.79 -3.63 18.95
CA THR A 50 -2.96 -4.53 19.04
C THR A 50 -2.54 -6.00 19.15
N LEU A 51 -1.56 -6.39 18.34
CA LEU A 51 -1.05 -7.76 18.34
C LEU A 51 -0.33 -8.08 19.65
N GLU A 52 0.44 -7.15 20.21
CA GLU A 52 1.11 -7.34 21.51
C GLU A 52 0.05 -7.47 22.62
N ALA A 53 -0.97 -6.60 22.64
CA ALA A 53 -2.05 -6.71 23.63
C ALA A 53 -2.83 -8.04 23.53
N ALA A 54 -3.00 -8.58 22.32
CA ALA A 54 -3.63 -9.88 22.11
C ALA A 54 -2.72 -11.05 22.53
N LYS A 55 -1.41 -10.90 22.37
CA LYS A 55 -0.40 -11.87 22.83
C LYS A 55 -0.39 -11.95 24.36
N ASP A 56 -0.28 -10.80 25.03
CA ASP A 56 -0.27 -10.71 26.50
C ASP A 56 -1.51 -11.37 27.11
N ALA A 57 -2.69 -11.13 26.52
CA ALA A 57 -3.93 -11.74 26.98
C ALA A 57 -3.95 -13.27 26.85
N LEU A 58 -3.36 -13.82 25.78
CA LEU A 58 -3.27 -15.26 25.59
C LEU A 58 -2.26 -15.90 26.54
N GLU A 59 -1.17 -15.22 26.85
CA GLU A 59 -0.17 -15.64 27.84
C GLU A 59 -0.80 -15.68 29.25
N GLU A 60 -1.49 -14.62 29.66
CA GLU A 60 -2.27 -14.56 30.92
C GLU A 60 -3.31 -15.70 31.00
N GLU A 61 -4.02 -15.97 29.89
CA GLU A 61 -5.00 -17.07 29.82
C GLU A 61 -4.36 -18.46 29.92
N GLU A 62 -3.15 -18.66 29.40
CA GLU A 62 -2.43 -19.94 29.48
C GLU A 62 -1.95 -20.23 30.91
N GLU A 63 -1.56 -19.18 31.66
CA GLU A 63 -1.19 -19.28 33.07
C GLU A 63 -2.38 -19.56 34.01
N GLU A 64 -3.57 -18.99 33.74
CA GLU A 64 -4.74 -19.11 34.62
C GLU A 64 -5.53 -20.43 34.52
N GLY A 65 -5.26 -21.30 33.55
CA GLY A 65 -5.77 -22.68 33.53
C GLY A 65 -7.31 -22.88 33.49
N LYS A 66 -8.10 -21.91 33.00
CA LYS A 66 -9.58 -21.99 33.04
C LYS A 66 -10.24 -22.65 31.78
N HIS A 67 -11.01 -23.72 32.03
CA HIS A 67 -12.11 -24.36 31.25
C HIS A 67 -11.90 -24.73 29.76
N GLU A 68 -11.68 -26.03 29.48
CA GLU A 68 -11.33 -26.64 28.18
C GLU A 68 -12.37 -26.55 27.03
N LEU A 69 -13.66 -26.78 27.28
CA LEU A 69 -14.63 -27.09 26.21
C LEU A 69 -15.14 -25.86 25.44
N SER A 70 -15.26 -24.70 26.10
CA SER A 70 -15.59 -23.43 25.43
C SER A 70 -14.39 -22.85 24.68
N ARG A 71 -13.17 -23.28 25.04
CA ARG A 71 -11.91 -22.85 24.40
C ARG A 71 -11.69 -23.45 23.02
N VAL A 72 -12.16 -24.67 22.72
CA VAL A 72 -11.82 -25.33 21.44
C VAL A 72 -12.40 -24.60 20.23
N LYS A 73 -13.72 -24.34 20.22
CA LYS A 73 -14.37 -23.61 19.11
C LYS A 73 -13.88 -22.17 19.01
N PHE A 74 -13.63 -21.54 20.15
CA PHE A 74 -13.09 -20.19 20.24
C PHE A 74 -11.66 -20.12 19.65
N ARG A 75 -10.77 -21.03 20.06
CA ARG A 75 -9.40 -21.13 19.54
C ARG A 75 -9.36 -21.45 18.06
N GLU A 76 -10.31 -22.24 17.55
CA GLU A 76 -10.39 -22.52 16.12
C GLU A 76 -10.81 -21.27 15.31
N ALA A 77 -11.76 -20.48 15.81
CA ALA A 77 -12.12 -19.21 15.19
C ALA A 77 -10.96 -18.20 15.25
N LEU A 78 -10.28 -18.11 16.39
CA LEU A 78 -9.12 -17.25 16.57
C LEU A 78 -7.95 -17.65 15.67
N ALA A 79 -7.68 -18.96 15.54
CA ALA A 79 -6.68 -19.50 14.63
C ALA A 79 -6.93 -19.04 13.19
N LYS A 80 -8.17 -19.18 12.68
CA LYS A 80 -8.52 -18.76 11.32
C LYS A 80 -8.31 -17.27 11.10
N ILE A 81 -8.62 -16.43 12.09
CA ILE A 81 -8.40 -14.98 12.01
C ILE A 81 -6.89 -14.67 11.98
N LEU A 82 -6.11 -15.31 12.85
CA LEU A 82 -4.67 -15.10 12.94
C LEU A 82 -3.92 -15.60 11.70
N GLU A 83 -4.29 -16.77 11.17
CA GLU A 83 -3.75 -17.29 9.90
C GLU A 83 -4.08 -16.34 8.74
N SER A 84 -5.33 -15.89 8.66
CA SER A 84 -5.78 -14.92 7.66
C SER A 84 -5.01 -13.59 7.76
N CYS A 85 -4.71 -13.13 8.99
CA CYS A 85 -3.90 -11.94 9.23
C CYS A 85 -2.44 -12.16 8.83
N TYR A 86 -1.87 -13.31 9.19
CA TYR A 86 -0.50 -13.72 8.83
C TYR A 86 -0.28 -13.77 7.32
N ASP A 87 -1.22 -14.36 6.58
CA ASP A 87 -1.16 -14.43 5.11
C ASP A 87 -1.18 -13.03 4.48
N LYS A 88 -2.05 -12.14 4.98
CA LYS A 88 -2.12 -10.75 4.49
C LYS A 88 -0.88 -9.95 4.85
N ALA A 89 -0.35 -10.10 6.07
CA ALA A 89 0.89 -9.45 6.49
C ALA A 89 2.08 -9.92 5.64
N THR A 90 2.16 -11.22 5.36
CA THR A 90 3.18 -11.81 4.47
C THR A 90 3.06 -11.27 3.04
N ALA A 91 1.85 -11.22 2.50
CA ALA A 91 1.58 -10.68 1.18
C ALA A 91 1.92 -9.17 1.09
N LEU A 92 1.65 -8.41 2.16
CA LEU A 92 2.01 -7.00 2.27
C LEU A 92 3.53 -6.84 2.22
N ASN A 93 4.25 -7.54 3.10
CA ASN A 93 5.71 -7.48 3.15
C ASN A 93 6.36 -7.86 1.81
N LYS A 94 5.87 -8.93 1.17
CA LYS A 94 6.34 -9.36 -0.16
C LYS A 94 6.10 -8.29 -1.23
N THR A 95 4.93 -7.65 -1.21
CA THR A 95 4.59 -6.59 -2.15
C THR A 95 5.49 -5.37 -1.94
N LEU A 96 5.74 -4.98 -0.68
CA LEU A 96 6.66 -3.91 -0.33
C LEU A 96 8.08 -4.20 -0.81
N LYS A 97 8.64 -5.39 -0.53
CA LYS A 97 9.97 -5.78 -1.04
C LYS A 97 10.09 -5.68 -2.56
N ALA A 98 9.01 -6.04 -3.28
CA ALA A 98 8.99 -5.99 -4.74
C ALA A 98 9.06 -4.54 -5.26
N VAL A 99 8.27 -3.63 -4.68
CA VAL A 99 8.09 -2.27 -5.22
C VAL A 99 8.97 -1.21 -4.57
N MET A 100 9.49 -1.43 -3.36
CA MET A 100 10.26 -0.45 -2.61
C MET A 100 11.73 -0.43 -3.06
N PRO A 101 12.30 0.73 -3.44
CA PRO A 101 13.71 0.82 -3.78
C PRO A 101 14.58 0.54 -2.54
N THR A 102 15.68 -0.19 -2.74
CA THR A 102 16.69 -0.39 -1.69
C THR A 102 17.58 0.84 -1.60
N GLN A 103 18.09 1.12 -0.41
CA GLN A 103 19.12 2.15 -0.22
C GLN A 103 20.30 1.91 -1.18
N GLY A 104 20.83 2.98 -1.78
CA GLY A 104 21.91 2.89 -2.76
C GLY A 104 21.53 2.37 -4.16
N ALA A 105 20.25 2.09 -4.44
CA ALA A 105 19.83 1.66 -5.78
C ALA A 105 20.18 2.70 -6.87
N SER A 106 20.57 2.24 -8.06
CA SER A 106 20.80 3.13 -9.20
C SER A 106 19.54 3.94 -9.56
N LYS A 107 19.71 5.12 -10.18
CA LYS A 107 18.58 5.97 -10.60
C LYS A 107 17.60 5.21 -11.50
N ALA A 108 18.11 4.40 -12.43
CA ALA A 108 17.31 3.56 -13.32
C ALA A 108 16.49 2.50 -12.55
N LYS A 109 17.10 1.83 -11.55
CA LYS A 109 16.41 0.85 -10.71
C LYS A 109 15.31 1.49 -9.86
N ARG A 110 15.55 2.70 -9.35
CA ARG A 110 14.53 3.50 -8.64
C ARG A 110 13.36 3.86 -9.55
N TYR A 111 13.63 4.27 -10.79
CA TYR A 111 12.59 4.60 -11.77
C TYR A 111 11.71 3.39 -12.13
N VAL A 112 12.32 2.23 -12.41
CA VAL A 112 11.58 0.98 -12.67
C VAL A 112 10.69 0.59 -11.48
N LYS A 113 11.18 0.77 -10.25
CA LYS A 113 10.41 0.47 -9.04
C LYS A 113 9.25 1.45 -8.83
N ALA A 114 9.47 2.75 -9.07
CA ALA A 114 8.40 3.76 -9.00
C ALA A 114 7.25 3.46 -9.97
N ILE A 115 7.54 3.00 -11.19
CA ILE A 115 6.50 2.58 -12.15
C ILE A 115 5.71 1.39 -11.61
N LYS A 116 6.39 0.42 -10.97
CA LYS A 116 5.74 -0.76 -10.37
C LYS A 116 4.92 -0.46 -9.11
N MET A 117 5.17 0.66 -8.44
CA MET A 117 4.42 1.07 -7.24
C MET A 117 2.97 1.45 -7.56
N ILE A 118 2.71 2.04 -8.73
CA ILE A 118 1.38 2.55 -9.10
C ILE A 118 0.32 1.44 -9.09
N PRO A 119 0.46 0.34 -9.87
CA PRO A 119 -0.53 -0.74 -9.85
C PRO A 119 -0.54 -1.55 -8.54
N ALA A 120 0.47 -1.39 -7.68
CA ALA A 120 0.56 -2.09 -6.40
C ALA A 120 -0.09 -1.31 -5.24
N ALA A 121 -0.42 -0.03 -5.43
CA ALA A 121 -0.99 0.82 -4.39
C ALA A 121 -2.33 0.26 -3.87
N ASP A 122 -3.25 -0.05 -4.78
CA ASP A 122 -4.57 -0.61 -4.44
C ASP A 122 -4.45 -1.94 -3.69
N LYS A 123 -3.50 -2.78 -4.12
CA LYS A 123 -3.22 -4.07 -3.46
C LYS A 123 -2.68 -3.87 -2.04
N ILE A 124 -1.77 -2.93 -1.85
CA ILE A 124 -1.17 -2.61 -0.54
C ILE A 124 -2.24 -2.08 0.42
N GLU A 125 -3.11 -1.19 -0.06
CA GLU A 125 -4.21 -0.64 0.73
C GLU A 125 -5.26 -1.71 1.06
N SER A 126 -5.63 -2.55 0.10
CA SER A 126 -6.53 -3.69 0.34
C SER A 126 -5.99 -4.66 1.38
N LEU A 127 -4.70 -5.02 1.31
CA LEU A 127 -4.05 -5.89 2.29
C LEU A 127 -4.04 -5.25 3.68
N MET A 128 -3.74 -3.95 3.78
CA MET A 128 -3.77 -3.21 5.04
C MET A 128 -5.17 -3.17 5.66
N ASN A 129 -6.19 -2.86 4.86
CA ASN A 129 -7.57 -2.83 5.33
C ASN A 129 -8.04 -4.23 5.77
N GLY A 130 -7.61 -5.29 5.09
CA GLY A 130 -7.87 -6.67 5.50
C GLY A 130 -7.23 -7.02 6.84
N ILE A 131 -5.97 -6.64 7.07
CA ILE A 131 -5.31 -6.85 8.37
C ILE A 131 -6.06 -6.11 9.49
N LEU A 132 -6.42 -4.84 9.27
CA LEU A 132 -7.19 -4.07 10.26
C LEU A 132 -8.56 -4.68 10.53
N HIS A 133 -9.21 -5.27 9.52
CA HIS A 133 -10.46 -5.98 9.71
C HIS A 133 -10.28 -7.23 10.60
N ASP A 134 -9.28 -8.07 10.30
CA ASP A 134 -8.98 -9.25 11.12
C ASP A 134 -8.67 -8.87 12.57
N LEU A 135 -7.89 -7.80 12.78
CA LEU A 135 -7.56 -7.28 14.11
C LEU A 135 -8.77 -6.68 14.81
N HIS A 136 -9.69 -6.04 14.09
CA HIS A 136 -10.93 -5.56 14.70
C HIS A 136 -11.81 -6.72 15.16
N VAL A 137 -11.90 -7.80 14.38
CA VAL A 137 -12.58 -9.02 14.81
C VAL A 137 -11.87 -9.63 16.03
N LEU A 138 -10.53 -9.64 16.03
CA LEU A 138 -9.71 -10.09 17.16
C LEU A 138 -9.97 -9.25 18.43
N ALA A 139 -10.00 -7.92 18.31
CA ALA A 139 -10.22 -7.01 19.43
C ALA A 139 -11.68 -6.90 19.90
N ALA A 140 -12.64 -7.26 19.03
CA ALA A 140 -14.04 -7.42 19.41
C ALA A 140 -14.29 -8.72 20.18
N ASN A 141 -13.41 -9.72 20.05
CA ASN A 141 -13.40 -10.89 20.92
C ASN A 141 -12.85 -10.48 22.30
N HIS A 142 -13.54 -10.90 23.34
CA HIS A 142 -13.45 -10.40 24.73
C HIS A 142 -12.08 -10.52 25.44
N SER A 143 -11.03 -10.97 24.76
CA SER A 143 -9.68 -11.15 25.33
C SER A 143 -8.80 -9.89 25.20
N VAL A 144 -9.14 -8.89 24.38
CA VAL A 144 -8.31 -7.68 24.20
C VAL A 144 -8.85 -6.51 25.04
N LYS A 145 -7.95 -5.81 25.76
CA LYS A 145 -8.27 -4.65 26.62
C LYS A 145 -9.15 -3.62 25.89
N SER A 146 -10.16 -3.09 26.56
CA SER A 146 -11.15 -2.12 26.03
C SER A 146 -10.53 -0.91 25.31
N ALA A 147 -9.34 -0.47 25.75
CA ALA A 147 -8.59 0.63 25.15
C ALA A 147 -8.17 0.35 23.69
N THR A 148 -7.68 -0.86 23.40
CA THR A 148 -7.26 -1.30 22.07
C THR A 148 -8.47 -1.39 21.12
N ARG A 149 -9.62 -1.82 21.64
CA ARG A 149 -10.88 -1.85 20.88
C ARG A 149 -11.32 -0.44 20.46
N SER A 150 -11.15 0.56 21.32
CA SER A 150 -11.45 1.96 20.97
C SER A 150 -10.52 2.47 19.87
N GLN A 151 -9.22 2.19 19.98
CA GLN A 151 -8.22 2.63 18.98
C GLN A 151 -8.49 2.05 17.58
N ILE A 152 -8.85 0.77 17.48
CA ILE A 152 -9.17 0.13 16.19
C ILE A 152 -10.46 0.68 15.60
N LYS A 153 -11.48 0.90 16.44
CA LYS A 153 -12.75 1.50 16.00
C LYS A 153 -12.54 2.91 15.46
N ASP A 154 -11.74 3.72 16.15
CA ASP A 154 -11.41 5.08 15.70
C ASP A 154 -10.67 5.06 14.35
N LEU A 155 -9.74 4.12 14.15
CA LEU A 155 -9.06 3.93 12.86
C LEU A 155 -10.00 3.48 11.74
N MET A 156 -10.94 2.57 12.03
CA MET A 156 -11.96 2.16 11.06
C MET A 156 -12.86 3.32 10.68
N ASP A 157 -13.22 4.18 11.63
CA ASP A 157 -14.06 5.36 11.38
C ASP A 157 -13.31 6.44 10.62
N ILE A 158 -11.99 6.60 10.83
CA ILE A 158 -11.13 7.43 9.98
C ILE A 158 -11.11 6.87 8.55
N THR A 159 -10.98 5.55 8.39
CA THR A 159 -10.98 4.89 7.08
C THR A 159 -12.31 5.09 6.34
N LYS A 160 -13.45 4.91 7.03
CA LYS A 160 -14.78 5.19 6.45
C LYS A 160 -14.98 6.66 6.08
N LYS A 161 -14.37 7.59 6.81
CA LYS A 161 -14.42 9.03 6.49
C LYS A 161 -13.55 9.38 5.29
N ASP A 162 -12.42 8.71 5.12
CA ASP A 162 -11.57 8.85 3.93
C ASP A 162 -12.27 8.26 2.68
N ASP A 163 -12.89 7.08 2.77
CA ASP A 163 -13.71 6.49 1.69
C ASP A 163 -14.92 7.39 1.33
N LYS A 164 -15.58 8.02 2.32
CA LYS A 164 -16.70 8.94 2.06
C LYS A 164 -16.27 10.26 1.42
N ARG A 165 -15.00 10.65 1.55
CA ARG A 165 -14.44 11.76 0.77
C ARG A 165 -14.15 11.35 -0.68
N GLU A 166 -14.21 10.06 -0.99
CA GLU A 166 -13.95 9.47 -2.30
C GLU A 166 -15.19 9.38 -3.20
N CYS A 167 -16.18 10.26 -2.98
CA CYS A 167 -17.12 10.68 -4.03
C CYS A 167 -16.70 12.02 -4.65
N VAL A 168 -15.40 12.18 -4.96
CA VAL A 168 -15.00 13.11 -6.02
C VAL A 168 -14.74 12.26 -7.25
N ARG A 169 -15.79 12.18 -8.08
CA ARG A 169 -15.81 11.65 -9.44
C ARG A 169 -14.41 11.60 -10.05
N ILE A 170 -13.89 10.39 -10.31
CA ILE A 170 -12.78 10.17 -11.24
C ILE A 170 -13.33 10.48 -12.64
N GLY A 171 -13.44 11.76 -12.93
CA GLY A 171 -13.80 12.34 -14.20
C GLY A 171 -12.87 13.53 -14.38
N HIS A 172 -11.93 13.37 -15.31
CA HIS A 172 -10.97 14.34 -15.85
C HIS A 172 -9.55 14.37 -15.25
N ARG A 173 -8.63 13.95 -16.14
CA ARG A 173 -7.18 14.19 -16.24
C ARG A 173 -6.37 13.98 -14.97
N ALA A 174 -5.71 12.82 -14.90
CA ALA A 174 -4.48 12.67 -14.16
C ALA A 174 -3.52 13.81 -14.55
N THR A 175 -3.17 14.69 -13.62
CA THR A 175 -2.08 15.64 -13.80
C THR A 175 -0.79 14.84 -13.88
N ILE A 176 -0.33 14.55 -15.10
CA ILE A 176 0.95 13.88 -15.32
C ILE A 176 2.05 14.93 -15.11
N SER A 177 2.62 14.98 -13.91
CA SER A 177 3.79 15.81 -13.63
C SER A 177 5.05 15.12 -14.18
N LEU A 178 5.55 15.58 -15.33
CA LEU A 178 6.80 15.11 -15.95
C LEU A 178 7.98 15.96 -15.46
N TYR A 179 8.92 15.36 -14.72
CA TYR A 179 10.17 16.02 -14.32
C TYR A 179 11.32 15.52 -15.22
N ASN A 180 11.87 16.40 -16.06
CA ASN A 180 13.05 16.09 -16.89
C ASN A 180 14.29 16.82 -16.34
N ALA A 181 15.38 16.08 -16.13
CA ALA A 181 16.66 16.60 -15.61
C ALA A 181 17.79 16.56 -16.67
N GLY A 182 17.43 16.74 -17.95
CA GLY A 182 18.37 16.75 -19.08
C GLY A 182 18.31 18.07 -19.86
N LYS A 183 19.29 18.30 -20.75
CA LYS A 183 19.25 19.42 -21.70
C LYS A 183 18.59 18.95 -23.00
N GLY A 184 17.52 19.62 -23.42
CA GLY A 184 16.77 19.34 -24.64
C GLY A 184 15.38 19.98 -24.63
N SER A 185 14.75 20.12 -25.80
CA SER A 185 13.38 20.64 -25.91
C SER A 185 12.35 19.54 -25.66
N GLN A 186 11.31 19.86 -24.88
CA GLN A 186 10.18 18.96 -24.65
C GLN A 186 8.94 19.50 -25.35
N TYR A 187 8.27 18.66 -26.13
CA TYR A 187 7.05 19.01 -26.86
C TYR A 187 5.88 18.19 -26.30
N ILE A 188 4.98 18.84 -25.57
CA ILE A 188 3.80 18.20 -24.95
C ILE A 188 2.56 18.57 -25.76
N TYR A 189 1.77 17.58 -26.14
CA TYR A 189 0.48 17.75 -26.82
C TYR A 189 -0.61 16.97 -26.09
N GLU A 190 -1.56 17.68 -25.50
CA GLU A 190 -2.66 17.08 -24.73
C GLU A 190 -4.02 17.17 -25.45
N GLY A 191 -4.03 17.58 -26.72
CA GLY A 191 -5.23 17.72 -27.55
C GLY A 191 -5.59 16.46 -28.33
N GLN A 192 -6.67 16.53 -29.11
CA GLN A 192 -6.96 15.54 -30.15
C GLN A 192 -6.46 16.03 -31.51
N GLY A 193 -5.71 15.18 -32.21
CA GLY A 193 -5.10 15.49 -33.50
C GLY A 193 -3.66 14.95 -33.59
N ASN A 194 -3.01 15.22 -34.72
CA ASN A 194 -1.62 14.80 -34.95
C ASN A 194 -0.65 15.85 -34.40
N GLN A 195 0.33 15.41 -33.61
CA GLN A 195 1.45 16.24 -33.17
C GLN A 195 2.61 16.07 -34.17
N ASN A 196 2.91 17.12 -34.93
CA ASN A 196 4.04 17.15 -35.84
C ASN A 196 5.17 17.98 -35.21
N VAL A 197 6.34 17.37 -34.97
CA VAL A 197 7.51 18.01 -34.36
C VAL A 197 8.68 17.97 -35.34
N SER A 198 9.18 19.14 -35.75
CA SER A 198 10.39 19.28 -36.57
C SER A 198 11.53 19.88 -35.74
N MET A 199 12.70 19.24 -35.76
CA MET A 199 13.91 19.67 -35.04
C MET A 199 14.89 20.46 -35.95
N GLY A 200 14.35 21.14 -36.97
CA GLY A 200 15.11 21.93 -37.93
C GLY A 200 14.58 21.75 -39.36
N GLY A 201 13.68 22.65 -39.79
CA GLY A 201 13.05 22.65 -41.12
C GLY A 201 11.71 23.39 -41.11
N ILE A 202 11.19 23.75 -42.29
CA ILE A 202 9.87 24.41 -42.42
C ILE A 202 8.77 23.36 -42.28
N GLN A 203 7.81 23.62 -41.38
CA GLN A 203 6.66 22.77 -41.15
C GLN A 203 5.39 23.44 -41.66
N PHE A 204 4.63 22.75 -42.51
CA PHE A 204 3.31 23.19 -42.96
C PHE A 204 2.24 22.44 -42.17
N ASN A 205 1.47 23.16 -41.35
CA ASN A 205 0.38 22.60 -40.55
C ASN A 205 -0.97 22.95 -41.19
N GLY A 206 -1.74 21.93 -41.59
CA GLY A 206 -3.10 22.07 -42.14
C GLY A 206 -3.52 20.88 -43.01
N SER A 207 -4.81 20.74 -43.28
CA SER A 207 -5.33 19.81 -44.28
C SER A 207 -5.24 20.47 -45.67
N SER A 208 -4.29 20.04 -46.51
CA SER A 208 -4.22 20.49 -47.91
C SER A 208 -5.09 19.59 -48.79
N THR A 209 -6.02 20.17 -49.54
CA THR A 209 -6.71 19.51 -50.66
C THR A 209 -6.12 19.89 -52.02
N ALA A 210 -5.12 20.78 -52.04
CA ALA A 210 -4.43 21.20 -53.26
C ALA A 210 -3.15 20.36 -53.48
N PRO A 211 -2.79 20.05 -54.74
CA PRO A 211 -1.56 19.34 -55.06
C PRO A 211 -0.34 20.18 -54.64
N LEU A 212 0.55 19.56 -53.85
CA LEU A 212 1.83 20.16 -53.45
C LEU A 212 2.81 20.09 -54.62
N TYR A 213 3.12 21.24 -55.20
CA TYR A 213 4.20 21.37 -56.18
C TYR A 213 5.50 21.76 -55.47
N ILE A 214 6.41 20.81 -55.34
CA ILE A 214 7.79 21.07 -54.86
C ILE A 214 8.65 21.31 -56.10
N GLY A 215 8.93 22.57 -56.41
CA GLY A 215 9.89 22.94 -57.46
C GLY A 215 11.32 22.75 -56.95
N MET A 216 12.09 21.87 -57.59
CA MET A 216 13.54 21.80 -57.36
C MET A 216 14.22 22.94 -58.12
N ILE A 217 14.86 23.84 -57.38
CA ILE A 217 15.82 24.79 -57.95
C ILE A 217 17.11 24.01 -58.24
N ARG A 218 17.58 24.06 -59.49
CA ARG A 218 18.83 23.45 -59.95
C ARG A 218 20.04 24.28 -59.53
#